data_AF-A0A920NA33-F1
#
_entry.id   AF-A0A920NA33-F1
#
_cell.length_a   1.000
_cell.length_b   1.000
_cell.length_c   1.000
_cell.angle_alpha   90.00
_cell.angle_beta   90.00
_cell.angle_gamma   90.00
#
_symmetry.space_group_name_H-M   'P 1'
#
loop_
_entity.id
_entity.type
_entity.pdbx_description
1 polymer ?
#
loop_
_entity_poly.entity_id
_entity_poly.type
_entity_poly.pdbx_seq_one_letter_code
_entity_poly.pdbx_strand_id
1 'polypeptide(L)'
;MKGLYAAGEVACVSVHGGNRLGANSLLDTLVFGRRSGIHASETAKTVDFMDLDDSSSEPDKKKIQSLLDNEKNESFGQIRLDMGTTMKEHFGVFERKLA
;
A
#
# COMPACT_ATOMS: atom_id res chain seq x y z
N MET A 1 8.35 -0.70 -11.26
CA MET A 1 7.42 -0.99 -12.38
C MET A 1 7.40 0.23 -13.28
N LYS A 2 7.34 0.06 -14.61
CA LYS A 2 7.24 1.21 -15.53
C LYS A 2 5.86 1.85 -15.37
N GLY A 3 5.78 3.18 -15.33
CA GLY A 3 4.51 3.91 -15.23
C GLY A 3 3.84 3.93 -13.85
N LEU A 4 4.41 3.27 -12.83
CA LEU A 4 3.89 3.28 -11.45
C LEU A 4 4.76 4.12 -10.53
N TYR A 5 4.13 5.02 -9.79
CA TYR A 5 4.77 5.90 -8.81
C TYR A 5 4.09 5.75 -7.45
N ALA A 6 4.87 5.92 -6.39
CA ALA A 6 4.38 5.98 -5.01
C ALA A 6 5.03 7.19 -4.32
N ALA A 7 4.30 7.84 -3.42
CA ALA A 7 4.80 8.95 -2.59
C ALA A 7 4.09 8.96 -1.23
N GLY A 8 4.72 9.57 -0.21
CA GLY A 8 4.19 9.60 1.15
C GLY A 8 4.37 8.27 1.87
N GLU A 9 3.52 7.97 2.86
CA GLU A 9 3.70 6.83 3.78
C GLU A 9 3.67 5.45 3.11
N VAL A 10 2.99 5.32 1.96
CA VAL A 10 2.99 4.08 1.17
C VAL A 10 4.35 3.85 0.48
N ALA A 11 5.13 4.90 0.27
CA ALA A 11 6.42 4.81 -0.42
C ALA A 11 7.55 4.56 0.58
N CYS A 12 8.42 3.61 0.24
CA CYS A 12 9.71 3.45 0.90
C CYS A 12 10.82 4.04 0.01
N VAL A 13 10.89 5.38 -0.07
CA VAL A 13 12.11 6.06 -0.56
C VAL A 13 13.26 5.88 0.45
N SER A 14 12.90 5.55 1.69
CA SER A 14 13.75 5.28 2.85
C SER A 14 14.48 6.50 3.44
N VAL A 15 13.93 7.71 3.26
CA VAL A 15 14.44 8.91 3.96
C VAL A 15 14.27 8.84 5.48
N HIS A 16 13.47 7.90 5.97
CA HIS A 16 13.19 7.69 7.41
C HIS A 16 13.93 6.49 8.01
N GLY A 17 14.54 5.61 7.20
CA GLY A 17 15.23 4.42 7.67
C GLY A 17 14.44 3.62 8.72
N GLY A 18 15.12 3.23 9.81
CA GLY A 18 14.49 2.53 10.94
C GLY A 18 13.78 3.42 11.97
N ASN A 19 13.85 4.76 11.82
CA ASN A 19 13.19 5.70 12.74
C ASN A 19 12.84 7.02 12.05
N ARG A 20 11.53 7.27 11.89
CA ARG A 20 11.02 8.52 11.32
C ARG A 20 11.11 9.66 12.33
N LEU A 21 11.78 10.75 11.96
CA LEU A 21 11.76 11.98 12.76
C LEU A 21 10.39 12.68 12.68
N GLY A 22 9.97 13.28 13.78
CA GLY A 22 8.72 14.05 13.86
C GLY A 22 8.63 15.15 12.79
N ALA A 23 7.41 15.43 12.33
CA ALA A 23 7.10 16.40 11.27
C ALA A 23 7.66 16.10 9.86
N ASN A 24 8.47 15.06 9.66
CA ASN A 24 9.01 14.72 8.34
C ASN A 24 8.01 13.97 7.42
N SER A 25 6.87 13.48 7.94
CA SER A 25 5.86 12.77 7.12
C SER A 25 5.13 13.71 6.15
N LEU A 26 4.82 14.94 6.58
CA LEU A 26 4.22 15.94 5.71
C LEU A 26 5.21 16.40 4.64
N LEU A 27 6.47 16.61 5.04
CA LEU A 27 7.56 16.95 4.12
C LEU A 27 7.72 15.87 3.04
N ASP A 28 7.75 14.60 3.43
CA ASP A 28 7.84 13.46 2.51
C ASP A 28 6.70 13.50 1.48
N THR A 29 5.46 13.57 1.96
CA THR A 29 4.28 13.64 1.10
C THR A 29 4.35 14.79 0.09
N LEU A 30 4.74 15.99 0.52
CA LEU A 30 4.80 17.17 -0.36
C LEU A 30 5.95 17.09 -1.37
N VAL A 31 7.15 16.76 -0.90
CA VAL A 31 8.35 16.74 -1.74
C VAL A 31 8.30 15.60 -2.74
N PHE A 32 8.06 14.37 -2.29
CA PHE A 32 8.03 13.21 -3.17
C PHE A 32 6.74 13.15 -3.98
N GLY A 33 5.61 13.64 -3.46
CA GLY A 33 4.40 13.83 -4.24
C GLY A 33 4.64 14.76 -5.43
N ARG A 34 5.27 15.92 -5.20
CA ARG A 34 5.61 16.86 -6.29
C ARG A 34 6.59 16.25 -7.29
N ARG A 35 7.65 15.59 -6.82
CA ARG A 35 8.67 14.98 -7.70
C ARG A 35 8.08 13.86 -8.56
N SER A 36 7.31 12.95 -7.94
CA SER A 36 6.62 11.88 -8.66
C SER A 36 5.62 12.45 -9.67
N GLY A 37 4.87 13.50 -9.31
CA GLY A 37 3.94 14.16 -10.22
C GLY A 37 4.61 14.81 -11.44
N ILE A 38 5.72 15.53 -11.24
CA ILE A 38 6.48 16.13 -12.35
C ILE A 38 6.99 15.05 -13.30
N HIS A 39 7.66 14.03 -12.76
CA HIS A 39 8.23 12.97 -13.58
C HIS A 39 7.13 12.14 -14.28
N ALA A 40 6.01 11.85 -13.60
CA ALA A 40 4.86 11.18 -14.21
C ALA A 40 4.26 12.00 -15.35
N SER A 41 4.12 13.32 -15.19
CA SER A 41 3.62 14.23 -16.23
C SER A 41 4.55 14.30 -17.45
N GLU A 42 5.86 14.33 -17.23
CA GLU A 42 6.86 14.31 -18.30
C GLU A 42 6.86 12.96 -19.03
N THR A 43 6.82 11.86 -18.27
CA THR A 43 6.76 10.50 -18.83
C THR A 43 5.48 10.28 -19.62
N ALA A 44 4.34 10.77 -19.15
CA ALA A 44 3.06 10.63 -19.85
C ALA A 44 3.05 11.28 -21.25
N LYS A 45 3.94 12.25 -21.51
CA LYS A 45 4.08 12.88 -22.83
C LYS A 45 4.93 12.06 -23.80
N THR A 46 5.71 11.10 -23.31
CA THR A 46 6.66 10.32 -24.12
C THR A 46 6.19 8.89 -24.36
N VAL A 47 5.11 8.47 -23.71
CA VAL A 47 4.52 7.14 -23.86
C VAL A 47 3.24 7.25 -24.67
N ASP A 48 3.04 6.31 -25.59
CA ASP A 48 1.78 6.19 -26.31
C ASP A 48 0.68 5.64 -25.40
N PHE A 49 -0.56 5.96 -25.74
CA PHE A 49 -1.70 5.37 -25.07
C PHE A 49 -1.71 3.87 -25.30
N MET A 50 -1.89 3.12 -24.22
CA MET A 50 -2.08 1.69 -24.27
C MET A 50 -3.58 1.40 -24.31
N ASP A 51 -4.02 0.65 -25.32
CA ASP A 51 -5.36 0.09 -25.33
C ASP A 51 -5.45 -0.98 -24.23
N LEU A 52 -6.27 -0.70 -23.22
CA LEU A 52 -6.55 -1.62 -22.13
C LEU A 52 -7.91 -2.26 -22.38
N ASP A 53 -7.96 -3.59 -22.27
CA ASP A 53 -9.22 -4.31 -22.22
C ASP A 53 -9.68 -4.54 -20.78
N ASP A 54 -10.98 -4.79 -20.62
CA ASP A 54 -11.57 -5.08 -19.31
C ASP A 54 -11.09 -6.42 -18.73
N SER A 55 -10.52 -7.31 -19.55
CA SER A 55 -10.05 -8.63 -19.10
C SER A 55 -8.93 -8.53 -18.06
N SER A 56 -8.13 -7.47 -18.14
CA SER A 56 -7.08 -7.14 -17.15
C SER A 56 -7.62 -6.98 -15.72
N SER A 57 -8.88 -6.56 -15.58
CA SER A 57 -9.53 -6.31 -14.28
C SER A 57 -10.34 -7.50 -13.74
N GLU A 58 -10.61 -8.51 -14.57
CA GLU A 58 -11.46 -9.66 -14.21
C GLU A 58 -10.94 -10.45 -13.01
N PRO A 59 -9.63 -10.69 -12.82
CA PRO A 59 -9.13 -11.36 -11.62
C PRO A 59 -9.46 -10.60 -10.34
N ASP A 60 -9.31 -9.27 -10.35
CA ASP A 60 -9.59 -8.42 -9.19
C ASP A 60 -11.08 -8.34 -8.89
N LYS A 61 -11.92 -8.22 -9.93
CA LYS A 61 -13.39 -8.27 -9.79
C LYS A 61 -13.83 -9.59 -9.16
N LYS A 62 -13.32 -10.73 -9.65
CA LYS A 62 -13.65 -12.05 -9.10
C LYS A 62 -13.20 -12.18 -7.63
N LYS A 63 -12.02 -11.64 -7.29
CA LYS A 63 -11.54 -11.65 -5.91
C LYS A 63 -12.43 -10.82 -5.00
N ILE A 64 -12.79 -9.60 -5.39
CA ILE A 64 -13.70 -8.74 -4.62
C ILE A 64 -15.07 -9.43 -4.47
N GLN A 65 -15.61 -9.95 -5.56
CA GLN A 65 -16.91 -10.65 -5.53
C GLN A 65 -16.86 -11.86 -4.61
N SER A 66 -15.78 -12.65 -4.62
CA SER A 66 -15.62 -13.79 -3.70
C SER A 66 -15.56 -13.40 -2.22
N LEU A 67 -15.12 -12.17 -1.90
CA LEU A 67 -15.15 -11.66 -0.53
C LEU A 67 -16.55 -11.20 -0.12
N LEU A 68 -17.34 -10.67 -1.08
CA LEU A 68 -18.71 -10.20 -0.86
C LEU A 68 -19.70 -11.36 -0.76
N ASP A 69 -19.55 -12.37 -1.61
CA ASP A 69 -20.39 -13.59 -1.63
C ASP A 69 -20.01 -14.58 -0.53
N ASN A 70 -19.04 -14.23 0.31
CA ASN A 70 -18.55 -15.12 1.35
C ASN A 70 -19.58 -15.28 2.48
N GLU A 71 -20.39 -16.33 2.40
CA GLU A 71 -21.35 -16.71 3.44
C GLU A 71 -20.69 -17.43 4.64
N LYS A 72 -19.36 -17.54 4.71
CA LYS A 72 -18.69 -18.20 5.84
C LYS A 72 -18.97 -17.46 7.15
N ASN A 73 -19.13 -18.23 8.22
CA ASN A 73 -19.46 -17.79 9.58
C ASN A 73 -18.38 -16.91 10.27
N GLU A 74 -17.26 -16.61 9.63
CA GLU A 74 -16.21 -15.79 10.23
C GLU A 74 -16.50 -14.30 10.02
N SER A 75 -16.71 -13.58 11.12
CA SER A 75 -16.90 -12.14 11.08
C SER A 75 -15.62 -11.41 10.68
N PHE A 76 -15.71 -10.50 9.70
CA PHE A 76 -14.63 -9.58 9.35
C PHE A 76 -14.08 -8.83 10.58
N GLY A 77 -14.98 -8.47 11.51
CA GLY A 77 -14.60 -7.82 12.77
C GLY A 77 -13.72 -8.70 13.64
N GLN A 78 -14.02 -10.00 13.71
CA GLN A 78 -13.23 -10.97 14.47
C GLN A 78 -11.85 -11.17 13.82
N ILE A 79 -11.79 -11.34 12.50
CA ILE A 79 -10.50 -11.48 11.78
C ILE A 79 -9.62 -10.25 11.99
N ARG A 80 -10.19 -9.04 11.89
CA ARG A 80 -9.46 -7.79 12.14
C ARG A 80 -8.96 -7.70 13.58
N LEU A 81 -9.77 -8.13 14.55
CA LEU A 81 -9.39 -8.16 15.96
C LEU A 81 -8.25 -9.16 16.20
N ASP A 82 -8.38 -10.38 15.69
CA ASP A 82 -7.39 -11.45 15.87
C ASP A 82 -6.04 -11.07 15.25
N MET A 83 -6.06 -10.48 14.05
CA MET A 83 -4.87 -9.93 13.41
C MET A 83 -4.23 -8.83 14.27
N GLY A 84 -5.03 -7.88 14.77
CA GLY A 84 -4.54 -6.81 15.62
C GLY A 84 -3.93 -7.32 16.94
N THR A 85 -4.57 -8.30 17.56
CA THR A 85 -4.10 -8.96 18.79
C THR A 85 -2.79 -9.68 18.55
N THR A 86 -2.71 -10.50 17.49
CA THR A 86 -1.50 -11.25 17.12
C THR A 86 -0.33 -10.31 16.83
N MET A 87 -0.56 -9.24 16.05
CA MET A 87 0.47 -8.23 15.76
C MET A 87 0.96 -7.54 17.03
N LYS A 88 0.05 -7.22 17.96
CA LYS A 88 0.41 -6.60 19.24
C LYS A 88 1.24 -7.53 20.13
N GLU A 89 0.90 -8.81 20.17
CA GLU A 89 1.57 -9.80 21.03
C GLU A 89 2.98 -10.14 20.55
N HIS A 90 3.19 -10.21 19.23
CA HIS A 90 4.44 -10.69 18.64
C HIS A 90 5.32 -9.59 18.03
N PHE A 91 4.73 -8.47 17.60
CA PHE A 91 5.42 -7.37 16.90
C PHE A 91 5.15 -6.01 17.57
N GLY A 92 5.01 -6.02 18.90
CA GLY A 92 4.93 -4.81 19.71
C GLY A 92 6.30 -4.13 19.89
N VAL A 93 6.35 -3.11 20.75
CA VAL A 93 7.57 -2.30 20.99
C VAL A 93 8.77 -3.16 21.44
N PHE A 94 8.51 -4.23 22.19
CA PHE A 94 9.52 -5.18 22.62
C PHE A 94 9.24 -6.52 21.97
N GLU A 95 10.14 -6.94 21.09
CA GLU A 95 10.11 -8.26 20.47
C GLU A 95 10.91 -9.23 21.34
N ARG A 96 10.26 -10.29 21.82
CA ARG A 96 10.97 -11.42 22.44
C ARG A 96 11.23 -12.44 21.35
N LYS A 97 12.50 -12.82 21.16
CA LYS A 97 12.82 -14.01 20.36
C LYS A 97 12.14 -15.21 21.00
N LEU A 98 11.30 -15.90 20.25
CA LEU A 98 10.86 -17.23 20.61
C LEU A 98 12.14 -18.08 20.71
N ALA A 99 12.40 -18.62 21.90
CA ALA A 99 13.52 -19.51 22.16
C ALA A 99 13.35 -20.82 21.38
#